data_AF-A0A6L3N3W0-F1
#
_entry.id   AF-A0A6L3N3W0-F1
#
_cell.length_a   1.000
_cell.length_b   1.000
_cell.length_c   1.000
_cell.angle_alpha   90.00
_cell.angle_beta   90.00
_cell.angle_gamma   90.00
#
_symmetry.space_group_name_H-M   'P 1'
#
loop_
_entity.id
_entity.type
_entity.pdbx_description
1 polymer ?
#
loop_
_entity_poly.entity_id
_entity_poly.type
_entity_poly.pdbx_seq_one_letter_code
_entity_poly.pdbx_strand_id
1 'polypeptide(L)'
;MREMAADLEFVERHPGYDTLNNPRRLTVAELMPIGLTWRSGGVRHAVTSQAGVAGRLLGDASGIAVVEAPYDLATNCAYIVNADGSLRARIPAQIGADRVAFYDVIDSGGSVAFLAAAQGKDLRIEIRETDGAVVRVEESR
;
A
#
# COMPACT_ATOMS: atom_id res chain seq x y z
N MET A 1 6.81 -21.89 -14.06
CA MET A 1 6.71 -21.60 -12.62
C MET A 1 6.21 -20.19 -12.51
N ARG A 2 5.12 -19.92 -11.79
CA ARG A 2 4.64 -18.54 -11.61
C ARG A 2 5.61 -17.85 -10.66
N GLU A 3 6.09 -16.67 -11.03
CA GLU A 3 6.94 -15.87 -10.15
C GLU A 3 6.14 -15.41 -8.92
N MET A 4 6.75 -15.50 -7.74
CA MET A 4 6.15 -15.18 -6.46
C MET A 4 6.98 -14.11 -5.76
N ALA A 5 6.29 -13.11 -5.23
CA ALA A 5 6.87 -12.11 -4.36
C ALA A 5 7.07 -12.71 -2.96
N ALA A 6 8.26 -12.57 -2.42
CA ALA A 6 8.62 -12.98 -1.07
C ALA A 6 9.50 -11.91 -0.41
N ASP A 7 9.73 -12.05 0.90
CA ASP A 7 10.64 -11.20 1.67
C ASP A 7 10.32 -9.71 1.52
N LEU A 8 9.04 -9.34 1.66
CA LEU A 8 8.62 -7.95 1.64
C LEU A 8 9.19 -7.23 2.87
N GLU A 9 10.04 -6.25 2.63
CA GLU A 9 10.70 -5.41 3.63
C GLU A 9 10.35 -3.94 3.40
N PHE A 10 10.23 -3.20 4.49
CA PHE A 10 10.05 -1.75 4.47
C PHE A 10 11.39 -1.04 4.56
N VAL A 11 11.58 -0.01 3.74
CA VAL A 11 12.73 0.89 3.83
C VAL A 11 12.34 2.07 4.72
N GLU A 12 12.86 2.07 5.94
CA GLU A 12 12.59 3.13 6.92
C GLU A 12 13.12 4.49 6.46
N ARG A 13 12.35 5.56 6.74
CA ARG A 13 12.82 6.94 6.50
C ARG A 13 13.99 7.31 7.42
N HIS A 14 13.95 6.82 8.65
CA HIS A 14 14.92 7.12 9.69
C HIS A 14 15.53 5.82 10.24
N PRO A 15 16.47 5.19 9.52
CA PRO A 15 17.08 3.94 9.95
C PRO A 15 17.66 4.04 11.36
N GLY A 16 17.27 3.11 12.24
CA GLY A 16 17.73 3.07 13.63
C GLY A 16 17.09 4.10 14.55
N TYR A 17 16.05 4.82 14.09
CA TYR A 17 15.24 5.67 14.95
C TYR A 17 14.36 4.82 15.86
N ASP A 18 14.27 5.19 17.13
CA ASP A 18 13.39 4.55 18.10
C ASP A 18 11.93 4.98 17.86
N THR A 19 11.25 4.25 16.97
CA THR A 19 9.84 4.46 16.64
C THR A 19 8.90 4.14 17.80
N LEU A 20 9.33 3.32 18.76
CA LEU A 20 8.53 2.92 19.93
C LEU A 20 8.43 4.06 20.95
N ASN A 21 9.56 4.64 21.35
CA ASN A 21 9.58 5.75 22.31
C ASN A 21 9.38 7.11 21.66
N ASN A 22 9.62 7.21 20.34
CA ASN A 22 9.46 8.40 19.52
C ASN A 22 9.95 9.69 20.22
N PRO A 23 11.24 9.76 20.63
CA PRO A 23 11.75 10.86 21.46
C PRO A 23 11.64 12.24 20.80
N ARG A 24 11.65 12.29 19.46
CA ARG A 24 11.49 13.52 18.68
C ARG A 24 10.03 13.87 18.39
N ARG A 25 9.08 13.03 18.83
CA ARG A 25 7.64 13.20 18.61
C ARG A 25 7.28 13.38 17.13
N LEU A 26 7.97 12.62 16.27
CA LEU A 26 7.67 12.61 14.84
C LEU A 26 6.26 12.09 14.62
N THR A 27 5.55 12.69 13.68
CA THR A 27 4.23 12.27 13.24
C THR A 27 4.29 10.94 12.49
N VAL A 28 3.14 10.27 12.32
CA VAL A 28 3.05 9.06 11.49
C VAL A 28 3.54 9.32 10.07
N ALA A 29 3.21 10.49 9.49
CA ALA A 29 3.68 10.89 8.17
C ALA A 29 5.21 10.99 8.08
N GLU A 30 5.85 11.53 9.12
CA GLU A 30 7.31 11.62 9.21
C GLU A 30 7.96 10.26 9.51
N LEU A 31 7.25 9.32 10.12
CA LEU A 31 7.74 7.97 10.39
C LEU A 31 7.47 6.97 9.27
N MET A 32 6.62 7.31 8.29
CA MET A 32 6.27 6.40 7.21
C MET A 32 7.51 5.89 6.47
N PRO A 33 7.54 4.58 6.14
CA PRO A 33 8.53 4.02 5.23
C PRO A 33 8.56 4.81 3.92
N ILE A 34 9.74 4.90 3.32
CA ILE A 34 9.96 5.57 2.03
C ILE A 34 10.17 4.57 0.89
N GLY A 35 10.16 3.28 1.20
CA GLY A 35 10.24 2.24 0.19
C GLY A 35 9.70 0.90 0.66
N LEU A 36 9.39 0.08 -0.32
CA LEU A 36 9.08 -1.34 -0.17
C LEU A 36 10.08 -2.10 -1.05
N THR A 37 10.62 -3.20 -0.55
CA THR A 37 11.43 -4.11 -1.36
C THR A 37 10.97 -5.53 -1.20
N TRP A 38 11.07 -6.34 -2.25
CA TRP A 38 10.74 -7.75 -2.22
C TRP A 38 11.63 -8.52 -3.19
N ARG A 39 11.58 -9.86 -3.12
CA ARG A 39 12.30 -10.75 -4.03
C ARG A 39 11.32 -11.51 -4.92
N SER A 40 11.69 -11.69 -6.18
CA SER A 40 11.05 -12.58 -7.14
C SER A 40 12.08 -13.10 -8.13
N GLY A 41 12.04 -14.39 -8.48
CA GLY A 41 12.94 -14.95 -9.51
C GLY A 41 14.45 -14.76 -9.23
N GLY A 42 14.84 -14.60 -7.95
CA GLY A 42 16.23 -14.29 -7.57
C GLY A 42 16.63 -12.81 -7.71
N VAL A 43 15.72 -11.95 -8.19
CA VAL A 43 15.91 -10.50 -8.34
C VAL A 43 15.26 -9.77 -7.15
N ARG A 44 15.90 -8.68 -6.69
CA ARG A 44 15.31 -7.76 -5.71
C ARG A 44 14.64 -6.60 -6.45
N HIS A 45 13.38 -6.35 -6.14
CA HIS A 45 12.58 -5.26 -6.68
C HIS A 45 12.31 -4.21 -5.61
N ALA A 46 11.93 -3.00 -6.03
CA ALA A 46 11.62 -1.92 -5.11
C ALA A 46 10.59 -0.93 -5.67
N VAL A 47 9.81 -0.35 -4.77
CA VAL A 47 9.04 0.89 -4.95
C VAL A 47 9.54 1.89 -3.92
N THR A 48 9.70 3.16 -4.30
CA THR A 48 10.16 4.21 -3.38
C THR A 48 9.39 5.50 -3.58
N SER A 49 9.02 6.16 -2.49
CA SER A 49 8.44 7.51 -2.50
C SER A 49 8.89 8.29 -1.28
N GLN A 50 9.41 9.50 -1.49
CA GLN A 50 9.77 10.41 -0.40
C GLN A 50 8.55 10.95 0.35
N ALA A 51 7.35 10.85 -0.23
CA ALA A 51 6.09 11.18 0.42
C ALA A 51 5.55 10.04 1.32
N GLY A 52 6.25 8.91 1.36
CA GLY A 52 5.87 7.74 2.15
C GLY A 52 5.21 6.66 1.31
N VAL A 53 5.32 5.42 1.77
CA VAL A 53 4.71 4.23 1.16
C VAL A 53 4.15 3.30 2.23
N ALA A 54 3.06 2.63 1.88
CA ALA A 54 2.53 1.48 2.61
C ALA A 54 2.27 0.35 1.62
N GLY A 55 2.28 -0.90 2.09
CA GLY A 55 1.99 -2.01 1.19
C GLY A 55 2.02 -3.37 1.84
N ARG A 56 1.54 -4.36 1.10
CA ARG A 56 1.40 -5.74 1.55
C ARG A 56 1.55 -6.72 0.40
N LEU A 57 2.05 -7.92 0.69
CA LEU A 57 1.94 -9.06 -0.24
C LEU A 57 0.47 -9.36 -0.53
N LEU A 58 0.20 -9.70 -1.79
CA LEU A 58 -1.10 -10.25 -2.18
C LEU A 58 -1.30 -11.64 -1.57
N GLY A 59 -2.56 -12.06 -1.40
CA GLY A 59 -2.87 -13.36 -0.78
C GLY A 59 -2.28 -14.55 -1.51
N ASP A 60 -2.19 -14.48 -2.85
CA ASP A 60 -1.58 -15.52 -3.68
C ASP A 60 -0.06 -15.32 -3.92
N ALA A 61 0.55 -14.34 -3.26
CA ALA A 61 1.94 -13.91 -3.43
C ALA A 61 2.35 -13.59 -4.88
N SER A 62 1.40 -13.35 -5.79
CA SER A 62 1.72 -13.02 -7.18
C SER A 62 2.25 -11.59 -7.36
N GLY A 63 2.36 -10.83 -6.28
CA GLY A 63 2.69 -9.42 -6.30
C GLY A 63 2.49 -8.74 -4.94
N ILE A 64 2.43 -7.41 -4.97
CA ILE A 64 2.16 -6.56 -3.81
C ILE A 64 1.07 -5.54 -4.12
N ALA A 65 0.31 -5.16 -3.11
CA ALA A 65 -0.53 -3.96 -3.12
C ALA A 65 0.21 -2.81 -2.43
N VAL A 66 0.09 -1.61 -2.99
CA VAL A 66 0.88 -0.44 -2.61
C VAL A 66 -0.01 0.78 -2.51
N VAL A 67 0.24 1.59 -1.49
CA VAL A 67 -0.19 2.99 -1.41
C VAL A 67 1.07 3.87 -1.44
N GLU A 68 1.09 4.84 -2.34
CA GLU A 68 2.09 5.90 -2.37
C GLU A 68 1.50 7.22 -1.89
N ALA A 69 2.33 8.01 -1.22
CA ALA A 69 2.00 9.33 -0.70
C ALA A 69 0.71 9.37 0.16
N PRO A 70 0.56 8.55 1.23
CA PRO A 70 -0.64 8.52 2.08
C PRO A 70 -1.11 9.88 2.59
N TYR A 71 -0.18 10.80 2.84
CA TYR A 71 -0.47 12.11 3.44
C TYR A 71 -0.27 13.30 2.49
N ASP A 72 0.00 13.04 1.20
CA ASP A 72 0.03 14.07 0.15
C ASP A 72 -1.07 13.81 -0.87
N LEU A 73 -2.21 14.46 -0.69
CA LEU A 73 -3.40 14.30 -1.53
C LEU A 73 -3.18 14.70 -3.01
N ALA A 74 -2.12 15.43 -3.35
CA ALA A 74 -1.83 15.77 -4.74
C ALA A 74 -1.26 14.56 -5.50
N THR A 75 -0.50 13.70 -4.81
CA THR A 75 0.22 12.56 -5.40
C THR A 75 -0.25 11.19 -4.89
N ASN A 76 -1.16 11.18 -3.92
CA ASN A 76 -1.75 9.98 -3.34
C ASN A 76 -2.33 9.03 -4.40
N CYS A 77 -1.88 7.77 -4.37
CA CYS A 77 -2.43 6.74 -5.22
C CYS A 77 -2.27 5.35 -4.63
N ALA A 78 -3.09 4.42 -5.11
CA ALA A 78 -3.04 3.01 -4.75
C ALA A 78 -3.01 2.15 -6.01
N TYR A 79 -2.24 1.07 -5.97
CA TYR A 79 -2.07 0.18 -7.11
C TYR A 79 -1.55 -1.21 -6.71
N ILE A 80 -1.57 -2.13 -7.67
CA ILE A 80 -1.06 -3.48 -7.54
C ILE A 80 0.13 -3.63 -8.49
N VAL A 81 1.20 -4.26 -8.00
CA VAL A 81 2.41 -4.59 -8.74
C VAL A 81 2.54 -6.11 -8.78
N ASN A 82 2.95 -6.64 -9.94
CA ASN A 82 3.31 -8.05 -10.07
C ASN A 82 4.61 -8.39 -9.33
N ALA A 83 4.87 -9.68 -9.11
CA ALA A 83 6.09 -10.14 -8.47
C ALA A 83 7.37 -9.63 -9.16
N ASP A 84 7.34 -9.46 -10.49
CA ASP A 84 8.44 -8.96 -11.31
C ASP A 84 8.62 -7.42 -11.28
N GLY A 85 7.78 -6.69 -10.55
CA GLY A 85 7.82 -5.22 -10.49
C GLY A 85 7.00 -4.50 -11.56
N SER A 86 6.38 -5.19 -12.50
CA SER A 86 5.49 -4.55 -13.46
C SER A 86 4.16 -4.12 -12.82
N LEU A 87 3.65 -2.95 -13.22
CA LEU A 87 2.34 -2.47 -12.77
C LEU A 87 1.24 -3.41 -13.27
N ARG A 88 0.43 -3.95 -12.35
CA ARG A 88 -0.73 -4.79 -12.68
C ARG A 88 -1.99 -3.96 -12.89
N ALA A 89 -2.31 -3.11 -11.92
CA ALA A 89 -3.55 -2.35 -11.92
C ALA A 89 -3.44 -1.10 -11.06
N ARG A 90 -4.13 -0.02 -11.44
CA ARG A 90 -4.34 1.13 -10.56
C ARG A 90 -5.70 1.02 -9.89
N ILE A 91 -5.75 1.30 -8.59
CA ILE A 91 -7.01 1.33 -7.86
C ILE A 91 -7.70 2.68 -8.14
N PRO A 92 -8.99 2.70 -8.49
CA PRO A 92 -9.70 3.95 -8.75
C PRO A 92 -9.67 4.88 -7.54
N ALA A 93 -9.13 6.09 -7.70
CA ALA A 93 -9.18 7.16 -6.69
C ALA A 93 -10.54 7.87 -6.63
N GLN A 94 -11.52 7.39 -7.40
CA GLN A 94 -12.87 7.90 -7.46
C GLN A 94 -13.82 6.73 -7.24
N ILE A 95 -14.57 6.77 -6.15
CA ILE A 95 -15.58 5.75 -5.80
C ILE A 95 -16.94 6.44 -5.76
N GLY A 96 -17.76 6.17 -6.79
CA GLY A 96 -18.98 6.95 -7.01
C GLY A 96 -18.65 8.43 -7.27
N ALA A 97 -19.26 9.32 -6.49
CA ALA A 97 -19.05 10.77 -6.59
C ALA A 97 -17.83 11.26 -5.78
N ASP A 98 -17.20 10.40 -4.99
CA ASP A 98 -16.25 10.82 -3.97
C ASP A 98 -14.81 10.54 -4.39
N ARG A 99 -13.94 11.54 -4.20
CA ARG A 99 -12.50 11.35 -4.29
C ARG A 99 -11.99 10.70 -3.01
N VAL A 100 -11.22 9.65 -3.19
CA VAL A 100 -10.66 8.83 -2.11
C VAL A 100 -9.20 9.19 -1.88
N ALA A 101 -8.81 9.26 -0.61
CA ALA A 101 -7.42 9.30 -0.15
C ALA A 101 -7.06 7.96 0.48
N PHE A 102 -6.06 7.26 -0.06
CA PHE A 102 -5.60 5.97 0.46
C PHE A 102 -4.52 6.15 1.52
N TYR A 103 -4.54 5.33 2.57
CA TYR A 103 -3.59 5.43 3.68
C TYR A 103 -2.76 4.18 3.92
N ASP A 104 -3.37 2.99 3.81
CA ASP A 104 -2.72 1.73 4.15
C ASP A 104 -3.32 0.52 3.41
N VAL A 105 -2.68 -0.64 3.53
CA VAL A 105 -3.10 -1.92 2.97
C VAL A 105 -3.14 -2.99 4.06
N ILE A 106 -4.30 -3.61 4.25
CA ILE A 106 -4.52 -4.66 5.25
C ILE A 106 -4.86 -6.00 4.61
N ASP A 107 -4.73 -7.08 5.39
CA ASP A 107 -5.27 -8.39 5.05
C ASP A 107 -6.75 -8.40 5.41
N SER A 108 -7.54 -8.98 4.53
CA SER A 108 -8.98 -9.18 4.68
C SER A 108 -9.30 -10.61 4.26
N GLY A 109 -8.91 -11.58 5.09
CA GLY A 109 -9.29 -12.98 4.91
C GLY A 109 -8.59 -13.68 3.75
N GLY A 110 -7.28 -13.44 3.59
CA GLY A 110 -6.48 -14.02 2.50
C GLY A 110 -6.56 -13.25 1.18
N SER A 111 -7.05 -12.01 1.22
CA SER A 111 -6.93 -11.02 0.15
C SER A 111 -6.56 -9.67 0.77
N VAL A 112 -6.17 -8.69 -0.04
CA VAL A 112 -5.89 -7.34 0.44
C VAL A 112 -7.10 -6.41 0.40
N ALA A 113 -7.14 -5.47 1.33
CA ALA A 113 -8.04 -4.33 1.30
C ALA A 113 -7.26 -3.03 1.56
N PHE A 114 -7.69 -1.95 0.92
CA PHE A 114 -7.13 -0.62 1.11
C PHE A 114 -7.91 0.14 2.17
N LEU A 115 -7.18 0.70 3.15
CA LEU A 115 -7.72 1.68 4.07
C LEU A 115 -7.65 3.05 3.43
N ALA A 116 -8.76 3.77 3.45
CA ALA A 116 -8.90 5.03 2.76
C ALA A 116 -9.88 5.96 3.49
N ALA A 117 -9.97 7.22 3.07
CA ALA A 117 -11.02 8.13 3.51
C ALA A 117 -11.63 8.91 2.35
N ALA A 118 -12.92 9.22 2.48
CA ALA A 118 -13.64 10.10 1.57
C ALA A 118 -14.77 10.82 2.32
N GLN A 119 -14.91 12.14 2.11
CA GLN A 119 -15.97 12.96 2.71
C GLN A 119 -16.17 12.78 4.23
N GLY A 120 -15.09 12.63 4.99
CA GLY A 120 -15.14 12.45 6.45
C GLY A 120 -15.58 11.05 6.90
N LYS A 121 -15.61 10.07 5.99
CA LYS A 121 -15.80 8.65 6.29
C LYS A 121 -14.49 7.92 6.12
N ASP A 122 -14.20 7.02 7.04
CA ASP A 122 -13.14 6.04 6.89
C ASP A 122 -13.68 4.84 6.13
N LEU A 123 -12.93 4.38 5.15
CA LEU A 123 -13.35 3.39 4.18
C LEU A 123 -12.39 2.20 4.18
N ARG A 124 -12.95 1.01 4.04
CA ARG A 124 -12.24 -0.20 3.64
C ARG A 124 -12.68 -0.58 2.24
N ILE A 125 -11.73 -0.64 1.31
CA ILE A 125 -11.96 -0.93 -0.10
C ILE A 125 -11.34 -2.29 -0.42
N GLU A 126 -12.18 -3.30 -0.60
CA GLU A 126 -11.76 -4.64 -1.03
C GLU A 126 -11.70 -4.69 -2.56
N ILE A 127 -10.62 -5.25 -3.07
CA ILE A 127 -10.38 -5.36 -4.51
C ILE A 127 -10.18 -6.80 -4.92
N ARG A 128 -10.38 -7.07 -6.21
CA ARG A 128 -9.97 -8.32 -6.84
C ARG A 128 -8.51 -8.19 -7.24
N GLU A 129 -7.64 -9.02 -6.65
CA GLU A 129 -6.19 -8.90 -6.83
C GLU A 129 -5.69 -9.14 -8.27
N THR A 130 -6.51 -9.78 -9.11
CA THR A 130 -6.14 -10.09 -10.51
C THR A 130 -6.15 -8.87 -11.42
N ASP A 131 -7.03 -7.90 -11.17
CA ASP A 131 -7.27 -6.75 -12.06
C ASP A 131 -7.45 -5.42 -11.31
N GLY A 132 -7.42 -5.44 -9.97
CA GLY A 132 -7.63 -4.26 -9.14
C GLY A 132 -9.07 -3.75 -9.12
N ALA A 133 -10.03 -4.51 -9.65
CA ALA A 133 -11.43 -4.12 -9.65
C ALA A 133 -11.97 -4.04 -8.21
N VAL A 134 -12.69 -2.97 -7.89
CA VAL A 134 -13.34 -2.81 -6.59
C VAL A 134 -14.48 -3.82 -6.47
N VAL A 135 -14.43 -4.64 -5.42
CA VAL A 135 -15.43 -5.67 -5.11
C VAL A 135 -16.40 -5.17 -4.06
N ARG A 136 -15.88 -4.49 -3.04
CA ARG A 136 -16.67 -4.01 -1.90
C ARG A 136 -16.07 -2.73 -1.33
N VAL A 137 -16.94 -1.84 -0.89
CA VAL A 137 -16.57 -0.62 -0.17
C VAL A 137 -17.42 -0.57 1.08
N GLU A 138 -16.77 -0.43 2.22
CA GLU A 138 -17.44 -0.37 3.52
C GLU A 138 -16.94 0.80 4.33
N GLU A 139 -17.81 1.38 5.16
CA GLU A 139 -17.36 2.29 6.20
C GLU A 139 -16.64 1.48 7.28
N SER A 140 -15.42 1.89 7.58
CA SER A 140 -14.61 1.35 8.67
C SER A 140 -14.73 2.28 9.87
N ARG A 141 -14.77 1.74 11.09
CA ARG A 141 -14.79 2.52 12.34
C ARG A 141 -13.67 2.06 13.26
#